data_AF-A0A0C2Z014-F1
#
_entry.id   AF-A0A0C2Z014-F1
#
_cell.length_a   1.000
_cell.length_b   1.000
_cell.length_c   1.000
_cell.angle_alpha   90.00
_cell.angle_beta   90.00
_cell.angle_gamma   90.00
#
_symmetry.space_group_name_H-M   'P 1'
#
loop_
_entity.id
_entity.type
_entity.pdbx_description
1 polymer ?
#
loop_
_entity_poly.entity_id
_entity_poly.type
_entity_poly.pdbx_seq_one_letter_code
_entity_poly.pdbx_strand_id
1 'polypeptide(L)'
;MSIWKLMTWMLTGSGQKSEAEITRLAETLQSSDFDCCDLQGFNAHTEMQHFDNLESSLDERDPLRQDSWKESSVNILIPTCEQNLSGNGQQFTIEGLFHCSLTAVIHAVFAEQAAKWFHLTPFK
;
A
#
# COMPACT_ATOMS: atom_id res chain seq x y z
N MET A 1 -9.39 -33.20 -14.81
CA MET A 1 -8.37 -33.41 -13.76
C MET A 1 -7.94 -32.12 -13.08
N SER A 2 -7.63 -31.06 -13.82
CA SER A 2 -7.19 -29.75 -13.27
C SER A 2 -8.26 -29.06 -12.42
N ILE A 3 -9.50 -28.97 -12.93
CA ILE A 3 -10.65 -28.41 -12.19
C ILE A 3 -10.88 -29.16 -10.87
N TRP A 4 -10.81 -30.49 -10.90
CA TRP A 4 -10.99 -31.32 -9.71
C TRP A 4 -9.87 -31.11 -8.68
N LYS A 5 -8.61 -30.93 -9.12
CA LYS A 5 -7.49 -30.59 -8.23
C LYS A 5 -7.68 -29.20 -7.59
N LEU A 6 -8.13 -28.21 -8.37
CA LEU A 6 -8.41 -26.86 -7.89
C LEU A 6 -9.54 -26.86 -6.85
N MET A 7 -10.65 -27.55 -7.15
CA MET A 7 -11.79 -27.67 -6.24
C MET A 7 -11.46 -28.48 -4.99
N THR A 8 -10.67 -29.55 -5.12
CA THR A 8 -10.19 -30.31 -3.94
C THR A 8 -9.31 -29.44 -3.04
N TRP A 9 -8.41 -28.63 -3.64
CA TRP A 9 -7.59 -27.69 -2.89
C TRP A 9 -8.43 -26.59 -2.21
N MET A 10 -9.44 -26.03 -2.89
CA MET A 10 -10.40 -25.08 -2.29
C MET A 10 -11.00 -25.62 -1.00
N LEU A 11 -11.40 -26.90 -1.04
CA LEU A 11 -12.08 -27.56 0.06
C LEU A 11 -11.12 -27.97 1.19
N THR A 12 -9.80 -27.74 1.04
CA THR A 12 -8.82 -27.99 2.09
C THR A 12 -8.49 -26.75 2.92
N GLY A 13 -8.39 -26.95 4.25
CA GLY A 13 -7.62 -26.13 5.19
C GLY A 13 -7.92 -24.62 5.21
N SER A 14 -8.85 -24.22 6.06
CA SER A 14 -9.31 -22.84 6.36
C SER A 14 -10.49 -22.34 5.51
N GLY A 15 -11.51 -21.80 6.21
CA GLY A 15 -12.68 -21.15 5.60
C GLY A 15 -12.38 -19.74 5.05
N GLN A 16 -11.11 -19.43 4.82
CA GLN A 16 -10.66 -18.13 4.30
C GLN A 16 -10.64 -18.11 2.76
N LYS A 17 -10.82 -19.25 2.10
CA LYS A 17 -10.91 -19.34 0.64
C LYS A 17 -12.35 -19.09 0.21
N SER A 18 -12.55 -18.14 -0.69
CA SER A 18 -13.86 -17.84 -1.26
C SER A 18 -13.96 -18.34 -2.71
N GLU A 19 -15.18 -18.60 -3.17
CA GLU A 19 -15.45 -18.93 -4.57
C GLU A 19 -14.92 -17.86 -5.51
N ALA A 20 -15.10 -16.58 -5.15
CA ALA A 20 -14.66 -15.45 -5.95
C ALA A 20 -13.13 -15.40 -6.12
N GLU A 21 -12.36 -15.64 -5.04
CA GLU A 21 -10.89 -15.63 -5.12
C GLU A 21 -10.36 -16.81 -5.96
N ILE A 22 -11.05 -17.95 -5.96
CA ILE A 22 -10.64 -19.10 -6.78
C ILE A 22 -10.98 -18.89 -8.25
N THR A 23 -12.08 -18.23 -8.57
CA THR A 23 -12.36 -17.79 -9.94
C THR A 23 -11.27 -16.84 -10.43
N ARG A 24 -10.86 -15.87 -9.62
CA ARG A 24 -9.73 -14.96 -9.97
C ARG A 24 -8.42 -15.72 -10.18
N LEU A 25 -8.09 -16.67 -9.30
CA LEU A 25 -6.91 -17.51 -9.49
C LEU A 25 -6.97 -18.28 -10.81
N ALA A 26 -8.13 -18.84 -11.17
CA ALA A 26 -8.30 -19.54 -12.44
C ALA A 26 -8.13 -18.63 -13.67
N GLU A 27 -8.52 -17.36 -13.57
CA GLU A 27 -8.26 -16.34 -14.60
C GLU A 27 -6.76 -16.03 -14.71
N THR A 28 -6.06 -15.87 -13.57
CA THR A 28 -4.60 -15.66 -13.57
C THR A 28 -3.84 -16.81 -14.23
N LEU A 29 -4.22 -18.06 -13.94
CA LEU A 29 -3.61 -19.25 -14.54
C LEU A 29 -3.86 -19.38 -16.06
N GLN A 30 -4.83 -18.64 -16.61
CA GLN A 30 -5.16 -18.61 -18.04
C GLN A 30 -4.50 -17.43 -18.78
N SER A 31 -3.82 -16.54 -18.06
CA SER A 31 -3.10 -15.43 -18.68
C SER A 31 -2.03 -15.94 -19.66
N SER A 32 -1.82 -15.24 -20.78
CA SER A 32 -0.78 -15.58 -21.76
C SER A 32 0.63 -15.53 -21.19
N ASP A 33 0.80 -14.75 -20.11
CA ASP A 33 2.08 -14.45 -19.50
C ASP A 33 2.37 -15.39 -18.32
N PHE A 34 1.47 -16.32 -18.03
CA PHE A 34 1.61 -17.27 -16.94
C PHE A 34 2.38 -18.52 -17.40
N ASP A 35 3.57 -18.74 -16.83
CA ASP A 35 4.32 -19.99 -16.99
C ASP A 35 4.24 -20.83 -15.71
N CYS A 36 3.84 -22.09 -15.86
CA CYS A 36 3.80 -23.06 -14.76
C CYS A 36 5.20 -23.42 -14.26
N CYS A 37 6.23 -23.27 -15.09
CA CYS A 37 7.62 -23.55 -14.71
C CYS A 37 8.12 -22.59 -13.62
N ASP A 38 7.62 -21.35 -13.60
CA ASP A 38 7.97 -20.34 -12.59
C ASP A 38 7.49 -20.72 -11.18
N LEU A 39 6.49 -21.60 -11.09
CA LEU A 39 6.00 -22.12 -9.80
C LEU A 39 6.87 -23.24 -9.21
N GLN A 40 7.93 -23.67 -9.91
CA GLN A 40 8.80 -24.72 -9.42
C GLN A 40 9.60 -24.26 -8.20
N GLY A 41 9.27 -24.80 -7.03
CA GLY A 41 9.88 -24.38 -5.76
C GLY A 41 9.21 -23.17 -5.12
N PHE A 42 8.07 -22.71 -5.67
CA PHE A 42 7.31 -21.59 -5.15
C PHE A 42 6.96 -21.77 -3.67
N ASN A 43 7.27 -20.74 -2.88
CA ASN A 43 6.87 -20.63 -1.49
C ASN A 43 6.35 -19.22 -1.24
N ALA A 44 5.07 -19.10 -0.88
CA ALA A 44 4.42 -17.81 -0.67
C ALA A 44 5.12 -16.94 0.38
N HIS A 45 5.75 -17.53 1.40
CA HIS A 45 6.49 -16.77 2.42
C HIS A 45 7.78 -16.18 1.85
N THR A 46 8.52 -16.96 1.06
CA THR A 46 9.77 -16.50 0.42
C THR A 46 9.48 -15.42 -0.61
N GLU A 47 8.46 -15.60 -1.45
CA GLU A 47 8.09 -14.58 -2.44
C GLU A 47 7.61 -13.28 -1.77
N MET A 48 6.85 -13.36 -0.67
CA MET A 48 6.46 -12.17 0.09
C MET A 48 7.68 -11.41 0.62
N GLN A 49 8.67 -12.12 1.18
CA GLN A 49 9.93 -11.49 1.60
C GLN A 49 10.69 -10.86 0.43
N HIS A 50 10.67 -11.48 -0.75
CA HIS A 50 11.28 -10.88 -1.94
C HIS A 50 10.57 -9.58 -2.34
N PHE A 51 9.24 -9.52 -2.28
CA PHE A 51 8.50 -8.28 -2.54
C PHE A 51 8.84 -7.19 -1.51
N ASP A 52 8.84 -7.51 -0.22
CA ASP A 52 9.20 -6.54 0.84
C ASP A 52 10.64 -6.02 0.68
N ASN A 53 11.58 -6.90 0.32
CA ASN A 53 12.98 -6.55 0.08
C ASN A 53 13.17 -5.75 -1.21
N LEU A 54 12.40 -6.05 -2.25
CA LEU A 54 12.40 -5.26 -3.48
C LEU A 54 11.89 -3.85 -3.18
N GLU A 55 10.74 -3.72 -2.52
CA GLU A 55 10.14 -2.44 -2.11
C GLU A 55 11.10 -1.56 -1.29
N SER A 56 11.88 -2.16 -0.39
CA SER A 56 12.91 -1.46 0.38
C SER A 56 14.17 -1.10 -0.42
N SER A 57 14.43 -1.76 -1.56
CA SER A 57 15.56 -1.51 -2.46
C SER A 57 15.27 -0.57 -3.62
N LEU A 58 14.00 -0.23 -3.86
CA LEU A 58 13.61 0.68 -4.94
C LEU A 58 14.08 2.12 -4.61
N ASP A 59 14.94 2.65 -5.49
CA ASP A 59 15.36 4.06 -5.54
C ASP A 59 14.12 4.99 -5.45
N GLU A 60 14.29 6.19 -4.88
CA GLU A 60 13.25 7.23 -4.75
C GLU A 60 12.53 7.64 -6.07
N ARG A 61 12.97 7.12 -7.21
CA ARG A 61 12.44 7.40 -8.55
C ARG A 61 11.57 6.28 -9.11
N ASP A 62 11.35 5.19 -8.38
CA ASP A 62 10.48 4.12 -8.84
C ASP A 62 9.00 4.53 -8.77
N PRO A 63 8.23 4.43 -9.88
CA PRO A 63 6.80 4.71 -9.90
C PRO A 63 5.95 3.83 -8.96
N LEU A 64 6.48 2.73 -8.42
CA LEU A 64 5.80 1.95 -7.37
C LEU A 64 5.91 2.59 -5.98
N ARG A 65 6.90 3.46 -5.74
CA ARG A 65 7.02 4.30 -4.53
C ARG A 65 6.47 5.71 -4.74
N GLN A 66 5.67 5.96 -5.78
CA GLN A 66 4.95 7.23 -5.97
C GLN A 66 3.86 7.50 -4.93
N ASP A 67 3.92 6.88 -3.76
CA ASP A 67 3.25 7.46 -2.62
C ASP A 67 3.80 8.87 -2.46
N SER A 68 2.92 9.87 -2.57
CA SER A 68 3.27 11.29 -2.72
C SER A 68 3.87 11.92 -1.45
N TRP A 69 4.54 11.12 -0.62
CA TRP A 69 5.29 11.50 0.56
C TRP A 69 6.59 12.20 0.16
N LYS A 70 6.84 13.32 0.80
CA LYS A 70 8.03 14.15 0.66
C LYS A 70 8.62 14.33 2.05
N GLU A 71 9.92 14.16 2.15
CA GLU A 71 10.66 14.49 3.35
C GLU A 71 10.99 15.99 3.35
N SER A 72 10.80 16.66 4.49
CA SER A 72 11.10 18.08 4.66
C SER A 72 11.47 18.39 6.11
N SER A 73 12.12 19.53 6.31
CA SER A 73 12.44 20.05 7.64
C SER A 73 11.53 21.24 7.96
N VAL A 74 10.92 21.24 9.16
CA VAL A 74 10.00 22.30 9.58
C VAL A 74 10.49 22.99 10.84
N ASN A 75 10.47 24.31 10.81
CA ASN A 75 10.77 25.14 11.97
C ASN A 75 9.49 25.46 12.74
N ILE A 76 9.44 25.06 14.01
CA ILE A 76 8.35 25.40 14.93
C ILE A 76 8.86 26.32 16.04
N LEU A 77 7.96 27.12 16.61
CA LEU A 77 8.25 27.92 17.80
C LEU A 77 7.74 27.16 19.02
N ILE A 78 8.65 26.74 19.90
CA ILE A 78 8.31 26.08 21.16
C ILE A 78 8.13 27.15 22.23
N PRO A 79 6.96 27.24 22.90
CA PRO A 79 6.77 28.15 24.02
C PRO A 79 7.69 27.80 25.18
N THR A 80 8.59 28.71 25.57
CA THR A 80 9.52 28.48 26.69
C THR A 80 9.01 29.02 28.03
N CYS A 81 7.85 29.69 28.04
CA CYS A 81 7.29 30.41 29.20
C CYS A 81 8.22 31.50 29.78
N GLU A 82 9.30 31.84 29.09
CA GLU A 82 10.19 32.94 29.46
C GLU A 82 9.61 34.27 28.96
N GLN A 83 9.68 35.31 29.79
CA GLN A 83 9.30 36.65 29.38
C GLN A 83 10.39 37.22 28.46
N ASN A 84 10.11 37.27 27.16
CA ASN A 84 11.04 37.81 26.18
C ASN A 84 10.36 38.91 25.34
N LEU A 85 11.03 40.05 25.18
CA LEU A 85 10.46 41.25 24.52
C LEU A 85 10.21 41.04 23.02
N SER A 86 10.87 40.05 22.41
CA SER A 86 10.76 39.68 20.99
C SER A 86 9.81 38.50 20.72
N GLY A 87 9.12 37.97 21.73
CA GLY A 87 8.19 36.82 21.63
C GLY A 87 8.62 35.62 22.47
N ASN A 88 7.64 34.84 22.95
CA ASN A 88 7.82 33.80 23.99
C ASN A 88 8.20 32.41 23.45
N GLY A 89 8.83 32.33 22.26
CA GLY A 89 9.07 31.07 21.56
C GLY A 89 10.51 30.89 21.12
N GLN A 90 11.07 29.70 21.33
CA GLN A 90 12.37 29.29 20.77
C GLN A 90 12.15 28.49 19.49
N GLN A 91 12.89 28.81 18.44
CA GLN A 91 12.84 28.05 17.18
C GLN A 91 13.46 26.67 17.39
N PHE A 92 12.73 25.64 16.97
CA PHE A 92 13.16 24.26 16.98
C PHE A 92 12.89 23.66 15.60
N THR A 93 13.91 23.03 15.02
CA THR A 93 13.83 22.40 13.72
C THR A 93 13.53 20.91 13.89
N ILE A 94 12.44 20.47 13.27
CA ILE A 94 12.08 19.06 13.15
C ILE A 94 12.62 18.59 11.79
N GLU A 95 13.62 17.72 11.84
CA GLU A 95 14.18 17.05 10.67
C GLU A 95 13.40 15.77 10.36
N GLY A 96 13.42 15.32 9.10
CA GLY A 96 12.84 14.04 8.69
C GLY A 96 11.30 13.98 8.73
N LEU A 97 10.62 15.11 8.56
CA LEU A 97 9.16 15.13 8.49
C LEU A 97 8.70 14.65 7.11
N PHE A 98 8.08 13.47 7.07
CA PHE A 98 7.37 12.98 5.90
C PHE A 98 5.97 13.59 5.82
N HIS A 99 5.65 14.22 4.70
CA HIS A 99 4.33 14.77 4.43
C HIS A 99 3.88 14.51 3.00
N CYS A 100 2.57 14.40 2.77
CA CYS A 100 1.99 14.29 1.44
C CYS A 100 1.04 15.47 1.17
N SER A 101 0.83 15.79 -0.11
CA SER A 101 -0.16 16.81 -0.47
C SER A 101 -1.55 16.25 -0.24
N LEU A 102 -2.36 16.90 0.62
CA LEU A 102 -3.74 16.49 0.88
C LEU A 102 -4.55 16.35 -0.42
N THR A 103 -4.40 17.30 -1.35
CA THR A 103 -5.07 17.23 -2.65
C THR A 103 -4.59 16.04 -3.48
N ALA A 104 -3.29 15.73 -3.45
CA ALA A 104 -2.75 14.57 -4.16
C ALA A 104 -3.32 13.26 -3.60
N VAL A 105 -3.40 13.12 -2.26
CA VAL A 105 -4.02 11.96 -1.61
C VAL A 105 -5.49 11.81 -2.00
N ILE A 106 -6.26 12.91 -1.97
CA ILE A 106 -7.66 12.89 -2.40
C ILE A 106 -7.77 12.44 -3.86
N HIS A 107 -6.97 13.01 -4.76
CA HIS A 107 -6.98 12.62 -6.17
C HIS A 107 -6.63 11.14 -6.38
N ALA A 108 -5.61 10.62 -5.68
CA ALA A 108 -5.21 9.23 -5.76
C ALA A 108 -6.36 8.30 -5.32
N VAL A 109 -6.97 8.59 -4.17
CA VAL A 109 -8.09 7.81 -3.62
C VAL A 109 -9.29 7.79 -4.57
N PHE A 110 -9.60 8.90 -5.25
CA PHE A 110 -10.70 8.95 -6.22
C PHE A 110 -10.34 8.36 -7.60
N ALA A 111 -9.06 8.12 -7.89
CA ALA A 111 -8.64 7.41 -9.09
C ALA A 111 -8.84 5.88 -8.98
N GLU A 112 -8.95 5.36 -7.76
CA GLU A 112 -9.16 3.93 -7.53
C GLU A 112 -10.57 3.45 -7.90
N GLN A 113 -10.64 2.20 -8.36
CA GLN A 113 -11.90 1.55 -8.72
C GLN A 113 -12.87 1.43 -7.52
N ALA A 114 -12.33 1.40 -6.30
CA ALA A 114 -13.09 1.37 -5.05
C ALA A 114 -13.86 2.67 -4.76
N ALA A 115 -13.44 3.81 -5.32
CA ALA A 115 -14.07 5.11 -5.09
C ALA A 115 -15.55 5.16 -5.51
N LYS A 116 -15.97 4.28 -6.42
CA LYS A 116 -17.38 4.12 -6.85
C LYS A 116 -18.32 3.74 -5.70
N TRP A 117 -17.77 3.23 -4.59
CA TRP A 117 -18.54 2.80 -3.43
C TRP A 117 -18.56 3.82 -2.28
N PHE A 118 -17.95 4.99 -2.46
CA PHE A 118 -17.93 6.01 -1.41
C PHE A 118 -19.28 6.72 -1.28
N HIS A 119 -19.72 6.89 -0.03
CA HIS A 119 -20.90 7.69 0.30
C HIS A 119 -20.51 9.16 0.47
N LEU A 120 -20.62 9.92 -0.62
CA LEU A 120 -20.30 11.36 -0.64
C LEU A 120 -21.45 12.24 -0.13
N THR A 121 -22.61 11.63 0.10
CA THR A 121 -23.80 12.29 0.65
C THR A 121 -24.28 11.55 1.88
N PRO A 122 -24.78 12.25 2.91
CA PRO A 122 -25.36 11.62 4.08
C PRO A 122 -26.53 10.69 3.71
N PHE A 123 -26.70 9.62 4.50
CA PHE A 123 -27.87 8.76 4.40
C PHE A 123 -29.12 9.51 4.91
N LYS A 124 -30.26 9.21 4.29
CA LYS A 124 -31.57 9.69 4.73
C LYS A 124 -32.14 8.81 5.84
#